data_AF-A0A8S9X8U7-F1
#
_entry.id   AF-A0A8S9X8U7-F1
#
_cell.length_a   1.000
_cell.length_b   1.000
_cell.length_c   1.000
_cell.angle_alpha   90.00
_cell.angle_beta   90.00
_cell.angle_gamma   90.00
#
_symmetry.space_group_name_H-M   'P 1'
#
loop_
_entity.id
_entity.type
_entity.pdbx_description
1 polymer ?
#
loop_
_entity_poly.entity_id
_entity_poly.type
_entity_poly.pdbx_seq_one_letter_code
_entity_poly.pdbx_strand_id
1 'polypeptide(L)'
;MPYCAIYGCTNHNQNSTVKFYTFPKDKALCQKWKHLCYREDHINVRTATICSVHFSSDSFDTPLKYKLLNYRPKNLRDLKKDAIPSLHLPRPQRKECKSSRENRMERKEQRGILKNILIESNLKSTFQNSEPSSTHSDEDNESRQDLSLTPINSRAEDGQMIVLMTSVNEEITSLKEENRQLKTANDILVQTNQELKYENQSLRSELENLKTYISTEVNNKIHESLSRIFTPGQITSLLSQQQPKKILWKNDDIASAISLRSISSKCYRYLRIKLHYPLPAPSTLRKWIARIEFSPGILHNVLTIMKNKSNKADNFRKIVALSFDEMSLSKLMDFDTKKEMVIGPHNNVQVVFVRAINANWKQPIFYNFDEAMKRDVLFDIINSVERAVAFLPFDVNQDLRSRIMATQAVEKFMKTSNRPYSANDVVQALKDVNKTVVQKSLDQLVSKGSLSMKEYGKQKIYCAVQRESLDSDDEDKDIDSKIESAQSELNKLKQELMKAEAKLKSFLSSRPTEEVVSENQLLEKEIESLQAKLMTLENAENTLTEVEVKNITAKWDSYVKEYRKRKRIVTDILDQILEGYPKSKKQLIEEIGVEDDESVQMPKLV
;
A
#
# COMPACT_ATOMS: atom_id res chain seq x y z
N MET A 1 10.63 -30.74 8.43
CA MET A 1 9.64 -31.44 7.57
C MET A 1 8.87 -32.45 8.42
N PRO A 2 7.55 -32.63 8.26
CA PRO A 2 6.79 -33.47 9.18
C PRO A 2 7.09 -34.97 8.95
N TYR A 3 7.67 -35.60 9.96
CA TYR A 3 7.81 -37.05 10.11
C TYR A 3 6.68 -37.59 11.00
N CYS A 4 6.42 -38.90 10.92
CA CYS A 4 5.44 -39.52 11.81
C CYS A 4 5.84 -39.34 13.30
N ALA A 5 4.87 -38.97 14.14
CA ALA A 5 5.10 -38.68 15.55
C ALA A 5 5.38 -39.94 16.39
N ILE A 6 4.98 -41.12 15.92
CA ILE A 6 5.17 -42.41 16.62
C ILE A 6 6.64 -42.81 16.60
N TYR A 7 7.19 -43.15 17.77
CA TYR A 7 8.56 -43.60 17.95
C TYR A 7 8.84 -44.85 17.09
N GLY A 8 9.98 -44.85 16.38
CA GLY A 8 10.39 -45.94 15.48
C GLY A 8 9.76 -45.91 14.08
N CYS A 9 8.85 -44.98 13.77
CA CYS A 9 8.27 -44.86 12.43
C CYS A 9 9.11 -43.95 11.51
N THR A 10 9.52 -44.46 10.34
CA THR A 10 10.37 -43.76 9.34
C THR A 10 9.57 -43.09 8.21
N ASN A 11 8.23 -43.15 8.26
CA ASN A 11 7.37 -42.55 7.25
C ASN A 11 7.40 -41.01 7.31
N HIS A 12 7.55 -40.40 6.13
CA HIS A 12 7.57 -38.95 5.93
C HIS A 12 6.81 -38.57 4.65
N ASN A 13 6.44 -37.29 4.53
CA ASN A 13 5.46 -36.78 3.55
C ASN A 13 5.88 -36.87 2.06
N GLN A 14 7.11 -37.26 1.73
CA GLN A 14 7.55 -37.45 0.33
C GLN A 14 7.26 -38.87 -0.19
N ASN A 15 7.03 -39.85 0.69
CA ASN A 15 6.69 -41.21 0.27
C ASN A 15 5.18 -41.28 0.01
N SER A 16 4.79 -41.38 -1.27
CA SER A 16 3.46 -41.07 -1.80
C SER A 16 2.33 -42.06 -1.46
N THR A 17 2.58 -43.04 -0.59
CA THR A 17 1.66 -44.16 -0.33
C THR A 17 0.87 -44.04 0.97
N VAL A 18 1.20 -43.08 1.86
CA VAL A 18 0.55 -42.93 3.18
C VAL A 18 0.06 -41.50 3.41
N LYS A 19 -1.11 -41.36 4.06
CA LYS A 19 -1.70 -40.06 4.43
C LYS A 19 -1.32 -39.71 5.87
N PHE A 20 -1.00 -38.44 6.13
CA PHE A 20 -0.65 -37.94 7.47
C PHE A 20 -1.84 -37.18 8.09
N TYR A 21 -2.10 -37.43 9.36
CA TYR A 21 -3.18 -36.81 10.14
C TYR A 21 -2.61 -36.01 11.30
N THR A 22 -3.13 -34.80 11.50
CA THR A 22 -2.80 -33.94 12.63
C THR A 22 -3.51 -34.40 13.90
N PHE A 23 -2.97 -34.04 15.06
CA PHE A 23 -3.60 -34.36 16.34
C PHE A 23 -5.01 -33.78 16.47
N PRO A 24 -5.97 -34.51 17.07
CA PRO A 24 -7.32 -34.02 17.31
C PRO A 24 -7.36 -32.77 18.19
N LYS A 25 -8.40 -31.95 18.02
CA LYS A 25 -8.63 -30.75 18.85
C LYS A 25 -9.17 -31.07 20.26
N ASP A 26 -9.80 -32.23 20.42
CA ASP A 26 -10.29 -32.69 21.71
C ASP A 26 -9.11 -33.00 22.64
N LYS A 27 -9.10 -32.38 23.83
CA LYS A 27 -8.00 -32.47 24.80
C LYS A 27 -7.81 -33.92 25.28
N ALA A 28 -8.89 -34.67 25.49
CA ALA A 28 -8.82 -36.05 25.98
C ALA A 28 -8.24 -37.00 24.92
N LEU A 29 -8.75 -36.92 23.69
CA LEU A 29 -8.27 -37.73 22.58
C LEU A 29 -6.83 -37.36 22.17
N CYS A 30 -6.48 -36.08 22.21
CA CYS A 30 -5.12 -35.61 21.97
C CYS A 30 -4.12 -36.15 23.00
N GLN A 31 -4.50 -36.21 24.29
CA GLN A 31 -3.67 -36.81 25.33
C GLN A 31 -3.45 -38.31 25.09
N LYS A 32 -4.49 -39.04 24.68
CA LYS A 32 -4.37 -40.45 24.28
C LYS A 32 -3.39 -40.62 23.12
N TRP A 33 -3.51 -39.81 22.06
CA TRP A 33 -2.56 -39.85 20.94
C TRP A 33 -1.12 -39.54 21.37
N LYS A 34 -0.94 -38.57 22.29
CA LYS A 34 0.39 -38.22 22.80
C LYS A 34 1.02 -39.36 23.59
N HIS A 35 0.24 -40.03 24.42
CA HIS A 35 0.68 -41.19 25.20
C HIS A 35 1.11 -42.35 24.28
N LEU A 36 0.36 -42.60 23.21
CA LEU A 36 0.61 -43.69 22.26
C LEU A 36 1.79 -43.44 21.31
N CYS A 37 2.35 -42.23 21.26
CA CYS A 37 3.52 -41.95 20.43
C CYS A 37 4.83 -42.49 21.02
N TYR A 38 4.88 -42.81 22.32
CA TYR A 38 6.06 -43.35 23.03
C TYR A 38 7.38 -42.60 22.74
N ARG A 39 7.34 -41.27 22.62
CA ARG A 39 8.54 -40.43 22.55
C ARG A 39 8.83 -39.77 23.90
N GLU A 40 10.10 -39.72 24.27
CA GLU A 40 10.57 -39.01 25.47
C GLU A 40 10.62 -37.48 25.26
N ASP A 41 10.71 -37.02 24.01
CA ASP A 41 10.73 -35.60 23.65
C ASP A 41 9.37 -34.89 23.78
N HIS A 42 9.39 -33.58 24.01
CA HIS A 42 8.19 -32.75 24.01
C HIS A 42 7.57 -32.64 22.59
N ILE A 43 6.58 -33.48 22.30
CA ILE A 43 5.82 -33.43 21.03
C ILE A 43 5.01 -32.13 20.94
N ASN A 44 5.29 -31.30 19.94
CA ASN A 44 4.45 -30.16 19.58
C ASN A 44 3.20 -30.63 18.82
N VAL A 45 2.08 -30.73 19.55
CA VAL A 45 0.77 -31.18 19.06
C VAL A 45 0.28 -30.39 17.83
N ARG A 46 0.68 -29.12 17.67
CA ARG A 46 0.23 -28.28 16.53
C ARG A 46 0.87 -28.66 15.20
N THR A 47 2.07 -29.23 15.23
CA THR A 47 2.86 -29.54 14.03
C THR A 47 3.10 -31.03 13.85
N ALA A 48 2.91 -31.83 14.89
CA ALA A 48 3.08 -33.27 14.84
C ALA A 48 1.94 -33.94 14.05
N THR A 49 2.29 -35.00 13.32
CA THR A 49 1.35 -35.77 12.50
C THR A 49 1.59 -37.27 12.64
N ILE A 50 0.57 -38.08 12.48
CA ILE A 50 0.63 -39.55 12.50
C ILE A 50 0.19 -40.08 11.15
N CYS A 51 0.92 -41.04 10.57
CA CYS A 51 0.57 -41.61 9.27
C CYS A 51 -0.52 -42.69 9.35
N SER A 52 -1.20 -42.93 8.23
CA SER A 52 -2.38 -43.81 8.12
C SER A 52 -2.15 -45.27 8.50
N VAL A 53 -0.91 -45.76 8.50
CA VAL A 53 -0.57 -47.17 8.83
C VAL A 53 -0.76 -47.51 10.30
N HIS A 54 -0.91 -46.50 11.16
CA HIS A 54 -1.14 -46.70 12.59
C HIS A 54 -2.62 -46.77 12.98
N PHE A 55 -3.53 -46.64 12.02
CA PHE A 55 -4.98 -46.71 12.23
C PHE A 55 -5.55 -47.96 11.58
N SER A 56 -6.49 -48.62 12.25
CA SER A 56 -7.25 -49.74 11.67
C SER A 56 -8.10 -49.28 10.48
N SER A 57 -8.40 -50.20 9.56
CA SER A 57 -9.33 -49.96 8.45
C SER A 57 -10.69 -49.44 8.91
N ASP A 58 -11.14 -49.83 10.11
CA ASP A 58 -12.44 -49.46 10.66
C ASP A 58 -12.47 -48.06 11.26
N SER A 59 -11.29 -47.45 11.46
CA SER A 59 -11.14 -46.08 11.95
C SER A 59 -11.36 -45.02 10.87
N PHE A 60 -11.54 -45.43 9.61
CA PHE A 60 -11.82 -44.54 8.49
C PHE A 60 -13.32 -44.40 8.25
N ASP A 61 -13.76 -43.19 7.94
CA ASP A 61 -15.15 -42.88 7.58
C ASP A 61 -15.32 -42.77 6.06
N THR A 62 -16.49 -43.18 5.57
CA THR A 62 -16.94 -42.97 4.19
C THR A 62 -18.14 -42.03 4.21
N PRO A 63 -17.98 -40.76 3.76
CA PRO A 63 -19.05 -39.78 3.76
C PRO A 63 -20.30 -40.27 3.03
N LEU A 64 -21.48 -39.94 3.57
CA LEU A 64 -22.79 -40.38 3.07
C LEU A 64 -22.98 -40.05 1.58
N LYS A 65 -22.48 -38.88 1.13
CA LYS A 65 -22.46 -38.46 -0.28
C LYS A 65 -21.89 -39.52 -1.22
N TYR A 66 -20.80 -40.18 -0.83
CA TYR A 66 -20.14 -41.20 -1.65
C TYR A 66 -20.83 -42.56 -1.59
N LYS A 67 -21.49 -42.86 -0.45
CA LYS A 67 -22.35 -44.03 -0.32
C LYS A 67 -23.57 -43.92 -1.24
N LEU A 68 -24.19 -42.74 -1.30
CA LEU A 68 -25.36 -42.48 -2.16
C LEU A 68 -25.01 -42.45 -3.66
N LEU A 69 -23.83 -41.94 -4.02
CA LEU A 69 -23.35 -41.88 -5.41
C LEU A 69 -22.68 -43.18 -5.90
N ASN A 70 -22.65 -44.23 -5.07
CA ASN A 70 -21.96 -45.51 -5.32
C ASN A 70 -20.53 -45.35 -5.89
N TYR A 71 -19.80 -44.34 -5.42
CA TYR A 71 -18.51 -43.91 -5.95
C TYR A 71 -17.48 -43.81 -4.81
N ARG A 72 -16.31 -44.47 -4.95
CA ARG A 72 -15.22 -44.43 -3.93
C ARG A 72 -13.91 -43.88 -4.52
N PRO A 73 -13.49 -42.65 -4.16
CA PRO A 73 -12.20 -42.11 -4.59
C PRO A 73 -11.02 -42.87 -3.97
N LYS A 74 -9.99 -43.19 -4.76
CA LYS A 74 -8.80 -43.98 -4.34
C LYS A 74 -8.05 -43.41 -3.11
N ASN A 75 -8.16 -42.11 -2.85
CA ASN A 75 -7.41 -41.41 -1.79
C ASN A 75 -8.30 -40.96 -0.61
N LEU A 76 -9.54 -41.43 -0.51
CA LEU A 76 -10.45 -41.05 0.55
C LEU A 76 -10.23 -41.92 1.81
N ARG A 77 -9.34 -41.47 2.68
CA ARG A 77 -9.15 -42.02 4.02
C ARG A 77 -9.28 -40.86 5.01
N ASP A 78 -10.49 -40.54 5.46
CA ASP A 78 -10.68 -39.58 6.55
C ASP A 78 -10.93 -40.34 7.84
N LEU A 79 -10.30 -39.92 8.93
CA LEU A 79 -10.45 -40.59 10.23
C LEU A 79 -11.78 -40.20 10.87
N LYS A 80 -12.43 -41.18 11.51
CA LYS A 80 -13.55 -40.93 12.42
C LYS A 80 -13.11 -40.02 13.57
N LYS A 81 -14.06 -39.30 14.17
CA LYS A 81 -13.78 -38.32 15.23
C LYS A 81 -13.23 -38.94 16.52
N ASP A 82 -13.47 -40.22 16.72
CA ASP A 82 -13.06 -41.05 17.86
C ASP A 82 -11.87 -41.99 17.52
N ALA A 83 -11.29 -41.87 16.32
CA ALA A 83 -10.20 -42.73 15.90
C ALA A 83 -8.93 -42.55 16.76
N ILE A 84 -8.32 -43.67 17.14
CA ILE A 84 -7.08 -43.72 17.93
C ILE A 84 -6.06 -44.59 17.18
N PRO A 85 -4.77 -44.20 17.12
CA PRO A 85 -3.73 -45.05 16.57
C PRO A 85 -3.62 -46.32 17.42
N SER A 86 -3.84 -47.48 16.81
CA SER A 86 -3.86 -48.78 17.49
C SER A 86 -2.87 -49.78 16.90
N LEU A 87 -2.35 -49.53 15.69
CA LEU A 87 -1.49 -50.45 14.96
C LEU A 87 -0.03 -49.96 14.95
N HIS A 88 0.91 -50.92 14.98
CA HIS A 88 2.36 -50.66 14.91
C HIS A 88 2.89 -49.71 15.99
N LEU A 89 2.41 -49.85 17.23
CA LEU A 89 2.89 -49.08 18.38
C LEU A 89 4.10 -49.77 19.05
N PRO A 90 5.08 -49.01 19.58
CA PRO A 90 6.22 -49.55 20.33
C PRO A 90 5.77 -50.35 21.56
N ARG A 91 6.40 -51.51 21.82
CA ARG A 91 6.16 -52.28 23.06
C ARG A 91 6.83 -51.57 24.24
N PRO A 92 6.14 -51.36 25.38
CA PRO A 92 6.74 -50.74 26.55
C PRO A 92 7.74 -51.69 27.21
N GLN A 93 9.03 -51.33 27.24
CA GLN A 93 9.97 -51.87 28.22
C GLN A 93 9.69 -51.20 29.58
N ARG A 94 9.48 -52.01 30.63
CA ARG A 94 9.34 -51.52 32.02
C ARG A 94 10.61 -50.77 32.42
N LYS A 95 10.52 -49.47 32.72
CA LYS A 95 11.58 -48.70 33.39
C LYS A 95 11.27 -48.61 34.89
N GLU A 96 12.26 -48.96 35.71
CA GLU A 96 12.24 -48.91 37.16
C GLU A 96 12.08 -47.47 37.69
N CYS A 97 11.34 -47.30 38.80
CA CYS A 97 11.10 -46.00 39.43
C CYS A 97 12.35 -45.47 40.15
N LYS A 98 12.75 -44.21 39.88
CA LYS A 98 13.74 -43.47 40.67
C LYS A 98 13.18 -43.02 42.02
N SER A 99 14.03 -42.97 43.04
CA SER A 99 13.62 -42.77 44.44
C SER A 99 13.25 -41.32 44.77
N SER A 100 12.35 -41.15 45.74
CA SER A 100 11.82 -39.86 46.24
C SER A 100 12.88 -38.85 46.70
N ARG A 101 14.13 -39.28 46.96
CA ARG A 101 15.24 -38.39 47.36
C ARG A 101 15.80 -37.57 46.21
N GLU A 102 15.92 -38.12 45.02
CA GLU A 102 16.47 -37.39 43.85
C GLU A 102 15.52 -36.27 43.40
N ASN A 103 14.21 -36.56 43.37
CA ASN A 103 13.17 -35.55 43.10
C ASN A 103 13.15 -34.40 44.12
N ARG A 104 13.64 -34.64 45.35
CA ARG A 104 13.69 -33.62 46.41
C ARG A 104 14.91 -32.71 46.30
N MET A 105 16.04 -33.25 45.82
CA MET A 105 17.28 -32.50 45.58
C MET A 105 17.10 -31.54 44.39
N GLU A 106 16.54 -32.00 43.27
CA GLU A 106 16.25 -31.15 42.10
C GLU A 106 15.31 -29.98 42.43
N ARG A 107 14.28 -30.22 43.24
CA ARG A 107 13.35 -29.15 43.67
C ARG A 107 14.02 -28.11 44.57
N LYS A 108 15.04 -28.49 45.34
CA LYS A 108 15.80 -27.58 46.20
C LYS A 108 16.77 -26.73 45.38
N GLU A 109 17.39 -27.33 44.36
CA GLU A 109 18.29 -26.67 43.42
C GLU A 109 17.55 -25.68 42.53
N GLN A 110 16.39 -26.07 41.97
CA GLN A 110 15.50 -25.20 41.21
C GLN A 110 14.96 -24.02 42.06
N ARG A 111 14.71 -24.24 43.36
CA ARG A 111 14.34 -23.16 44.29
C ARG A 111 15.50 -22.20 44.58
N GLY A 112 16.74 -22.68 44.63
CA GLY A 112 17.92 -21.84 44.80
C GLY A 112 18.13 -20.89 43.62
N ILE A 113 17.97 -21.42 42.40
CA ILE A 113 18.07 -20.64 41.16
C ILE A 113 16.98 -19.55 41.11
N LEU A 114 15.74 -19.89 41.48
CA LEU A 114 14.63 -18.93 41.51
C LEU A 114 14.86 -17.79 42.53
N LYS A 115 15.51 -18.10 43.66
CA LYS A 115 15.83 -17.14 44.72
C LYS A 115 16.92 -16.15 44.27
N ASN A 116 17.90 -16.62 43.52
CA ASN A 116 18.98 -15.77 42.99
C ASN A 116 18.46 -14.81 41.90
N ILE A 117 17.55 -15.27 41.03
CA ILE A 117 16.93 -14.43 39.99
C ILE A 117 16.08 -13.30 40.61
N LEU A 118 15.37 -13.57 41.70
CA LEU A 118 14.57 -12.57 42.43
C LEU A 118 15.44 -11.50 43.14
N ILE A 119 16.65 -11.85 43.56
CA ILE A 119 17.61 -10.92 44.16
C ILE A 119 18.23 -10.02 43.08
N GLU A 120 18.58 -10.57 41.91
CA GLU A 120 19.10 -9.79 40.78
C GLU A 120 18.08 -8.79 40.21
N SER A 121 16.78 -9.11 40.23
CA SER A 121 15.73 -8.16 39.83
C SER A 121 15.56 -6.99 40.80
N ASN A 122 15.78 -7.21 42.10
CA ASN A 122 15.64 -6.16 43.12
C ASN A 122 16.83 -5.19 43.14
N LEU A 123 18.02 -5.59 42.67
CA LEU A 123 19.20 -4.72 42.57
C LEU A 123 19.15 -3.79 41.34
N LYS A 124 18.41 -4.16 40.29
CA LYS A 124 18.21 -3.32 39.10
C LYS A 124 17.10 -2.28 39.25
N SER A 125 16.16 -2.47 40.18
CA SER A 125 15.06 -1.52 40.43
C SER A 125 15.42 -0.33 41.33
N THR A 126 16.60 -0.33 41.98
CA THR A 126 17.00 0.74 42.92
C THR A 126 17.75 1.91 42.26
N PHE A 127 18.00 1.87 40.95
CA PHE A 127 18.79 2.91 40.24
C PHE A 127 17.99 3.88 39.36
N GLN A 128 16.66 3.86 39.41
CA GLN A 128 15.82 4.88 38.79
C GLN A 128 14.65 5.21 39.71
N ASN A 129 14.87 6.15 40.64
CA ASN A 129 13.92 7.18 41.06
C ASN A 129 14.36 7.81 42.39
N SER A 130 14.96 8.99 42.31
CA SER A 130 14.86 10.02 43.35
C SER A 130 15.30 11.37 42.80
N GLU A 131 14.33 12.13 42.29
CA GLU A 131 14.36 13.60 42.39
C GLU A 131 14.06 13.99 43.85
N PRO A 132 14.72 15.00 44.43
CA PRO A 132 14.29 15.61 45.66
C PRO A 132 13.73 17.02 45.41
N SER A 133 12.54 17.28 45.96
CA SER A 133 12.06 18.64 46.26
C SER A 133 11.72 18.72 47.74
N SER A 134 12.38 19.65 48.45
CA SER A 134 11.88 20.64 49.43
C SER A 134 10.57 20.32 50.18
N THR A 135 10.38 20.54 51.48
CA THR A 135 10.98 21.49 52.45
C THR A 135 10.29 21.32 53.82
N HIS A 136 11.01 21.62 54.91
CA HIS A 136 10.54 22.09 56.25
C HIS A 136 9.67 21.11 57.09
N SER A 137 9.79 21.02 58.42
CA SER A 137 10.56 21.70 59.46
C SER A 137 10.54 20.84 60.74
N ASP A 138 11.35 21.26 61.72
CA ASP A 138 11.21 21.04 63.16
C ASP A 138 11.41 19.62 63.71
N GLU A 139 12.43 19.45 64.56
CA GLU A 139 12.20 19.21 65.99
C GLU A 139 13.53 19.13 66.75
N ASP A 140 13.59 19.89 67.83
CA ASP A 140 14.55 19.81 68.91
C ASP A 140 14.66 18.38 69.47
N ASN A 141 15.86 17.92 69.82
CA ASN A 141 16.09 17.38 71.16
C ASN A 141 17.58 17.14 71.44
N GLU A 142 18.10 17.90 72.41
CA GLU A 142 19.31 17.57 73.15
C GLU A 142 19.11 16.30 73.99
N SER A 143 20.10 15.41 73.99
CA SER A 143 20.54 14.70 75.20
C SER A 143 21.78 13.87 74.87
N ARG A 144 22.96 14.51 74.98
CA ARG A 144 24.22 13.79 75.09
C ARG A 144 24.43 13.37 76.54
N GLN A 145 24.67 12.08 76.71
CA GLN A 145 25.04 11.43 77.95
C GLN A 145 26.34 12.02 78.51
N ASP A 146 26.25 12.36 79.78
CA ASP A 146 27.33 12.78 80.65
C ASP A 146 28.30 11.60 80.89
N LEU A 147 29.59 11.79 80.61
CA LEU A 147 30.66 10.87 80.96
C LEU A 147 31.86 11.70 81.42
N SER A 148 32.01 11.73 82.73
CA SER A 148 33.07 12.39 83.48
C SER A 148 34.42 11.74 83.23
N LEU A 149 35.47 12.56 83.06
CA LEU A 149 36.84 12.18 83.41
C LEU A 149 37.57 13.37 84.03
N THR A 150 38.24 13.07 85.14
CA THR A 150 38.94 13.95 86.08
C THR A 150 40.25 14.53 85.52
N PRO A 151 40.76 15.64 86.09
CA PRO A 151 41.98 16.29 85.60
C PRO A 151 43.24 15.66 86.20
N ILE A 152 44.19 15.26 85.35
CA ILE A 152 45.58 15.01 85.74
C ILE A 152 46.47 15.96 84.95
N ASN A 153 47.27 16.69 85.72
CA ASN A 153 48.18 17.76 85.35
C ASN A 153 49.53 17.18 84.88
N SER A 154 50.01 17.56 83.69
CA SER A 154 51.46 17.54 83.38
C SER A 154 51.80 18.63 82.39
N ARG A 155 52.67 19.54 82.85
CA ARG A 155 52.97 20.86 82.31
C ARG A 155 54.39 20.81 81.75
N ALA A 156 54.55 20.46 80.48
CA ALA A 156 55.81 20.56 79.70
C ALA A 156 55.70 20.25 78.19
N GLU A 157 54.53 19.89 77.63
CA GLU A 157 54.35 19.61 76.19
C GLU A 157 53.42 20.63 75.48
N ASP A 158 52.97 21.64 76.21
CA ASP A 158 51.87 22.52 75.80
C ASP A 158 52.26 23.45 74.62
N GLY A 159 53.51 23.90 74.53
CA GLY A 159 53.94 24.83 73.47
C GLY A 159 54.05 24.21 72.07
N GLN A 160 54.56 22.98 71.96
CA GLN A 160 54.68 22.26 70.68
C GLN A 160 53.34 21.65 70.25
N MET A 161 52.53 21.16 71.21
CA MET A 161 51.17 20.71 70.95
C MET A 161 50.29 21.85 70.44
N ILE A 162 50.38 23.06 71.01
CA ILE A 162 49.62 24.23 70.56
C ILE A 162 49.98 24.64 69.12
N VAL A 163 51.27 24.64 68.74
CA VAL A 163 51.71 25.00 67.38
C VAL A 163 51.24 23.98 66.33
N LEU A 164 51.31 22.68 66.65
CA LEU A 164 50.73 21.62 65.81
C LEU A 164 49.20 21.74 65.73
N MET A 165 48.54 22.00 66.85
CA MET A 165 47.08 22.20 66.91
C MET A 165 46.65 23.40 66.05
N THR A 166 47.39 24.51 66.03
CA THR A 166 47.10 25.66 65.17
C THR A 166 47.31 25.35 63.69
N SER A 167 48.40 24.66 63.32
CA SER A 167 48.67 24.28 61.93
C SER A 167 47.65 23.29 61.39
N VAL A 168 47.27 22.28 62.19
CA VAL A 168 46.23 21.31 61.83
C VAL A 168 44.87 22.00 61.76
N ASN A 169 44.59 22.97 62.63
CA ASN A 169 43.33 23.72 62.60
C ASN A 169 43.25 24.66 61.38
N GLU A 170 44.36 25.23 60.93
CA GLU A 170 44.46 25.97 59.66
C GLU A 170 44.25 25.07 58.42
N GLU A 171 44.79 23.85 58.45
CA GLU A 171 44.57 22.87 57.38
C GLU A 171 43.09 22.40 57.35
N ILE A 172 42.48 22.21 58.53
CA ILE A 172 41.05 21.89 58.66
C ILE A 172 40.18 23.04 58.14
N THR A 173 40.53 24.31 58.38
CA THR A 173 39.75 25.44 57.85
C THR A 173 39.88 25.54 56.33
N SER A 174 41.08 25.32 55.78
CA SER A 174 41.32 25.26 54.34
C SER A 174 40.50 24.13 53.67
N LEU A 175 40.56 22.91 54.20
CA LEU A 175 39.81 21.76 53.68
C LEU A 175 38.28 21.92 53.82
N LYS A 176 37.82 22.64 54.85
CA LYS A 176 36.40 22.99 55.00
C LYS A 176 35.95 23.98 53.94
N GLU A 177 36.77 24.96 53.61
CA GLU A 177 36.47 25.93 52.57
C GLU A 177 36.48 25.29 51.18
N GLU A 178 37.45 24.41 50.89
CA GLU A 178 37.48 23.63 49.65
C GLU A 178 36.26 22.71 49.53
N ASN A 179 35.85 22.03 50.60
CA ASN A 179 34.60 21.27 50.62
C ASN A 179 33.35 22.14 50.37
N ARG A 180 33.35 23.38 50.84
CA ARG A 180 32.25 24.32 50.62
C ARG A 180 32.18 24.74 49.16
N GLN A 181 33.33 24.99 48.53
CA GLN A 181 33.44 25.29 47.10
C GLN A 181 33.02 24.08 46.24
N LEU A 182 33.45 22.87 46.61
CA LEU A 182 33.04 21.65 45.92
C LEU A 182 31.54 21.39 46.04
N LYS A 183 30.94 21.62 47.22
CA LYS A 183 29.48 21.51 47.39
C LYS A 183 28.70 22.47 46.51
N THR A 184 29.10 23.75 46.50
CA THR A 184 28.45 24.76 45.65
C THR A 184 28.62 24.46 44.17
N ALA A 185 29.79 24.00 43.73
CA ALA A 185 30.01 23.55 42.35
C ALA A 185 29.12 22.34 42.00
N ASN A 186 28.94 21.39 42.93
CA ASN A 186 28.11 20.21 42.73
C ASN A 186 26.62 20.57 42.65
N ASP A 187 26.15 21.53 43.45
CA ASP A 187 24.77 22.02 43.39
C ASP A 187 24.46 22.67 42.04
N ILE A 188 25.38 23.49 41.51
CA ILE A 188 25.28 24.09 40.16
C ILE A 188 25.25 22.99 39.08
N LEU A 189 26.09 21.96 39.20
CA LEU A 189 26.12 20.83 38.28
C LEU A 189 24.81 20.02 38.32
N VAL A 190 24.20 19.85 39.50
CA VAL A 190 22.90 19.17 39.63
C VAL A 190 21.80 19.98 38.95
N GLN A 191 21.77 21.29 39.16
CA GLN A 191 20.77 22.17 38.56
C GLN A 191 20.88 22.20 37.03
N THR A 192 22.10 22.37 36.49
CA THR A 192 22.35 22.32 35.04
C THR A 192 22.00 20.96 34.41
N ASN A 193 22.26 19.84 35.10
CA ASN A 193 21.85 18.51 34.63
C ASN A 193 20.33 18.33 34.60
N GLN A 194 19.60 18.93 35.53
CA GLN A 194 18.13 18.92 35.51
C GLN A 194 17.59 19.72 34.32
N GLU A 195 18.12 20.93 34.09
CA GLU A 195 17.77 21.76 32.93
C GLU A 195 18.02 21.03 31.60
N LEU A 196 19.21 20.44 31.43
CA LEU A 196 19.56 19.65 30.24
C LEU A 196 18.67 18.42 30.05
N LYS A 197 18.18 17.80 31.14
CA LYS A 197 17.21 16.69 31.07
C LYS A 197 15.85 17.17 30.54
N TYR A 198 15.34 18.28 31.06
CA TYR A 198 14.07 18.85 30.60
C TYR A 198 14.16 19.25 29.12
N GLU A 199 15.26 19.88 28.71
CA GLU A 199 15.50 20.24 27.30
C GLU A 199 15.55 19.00 26.40
N ASN A 200 16.28 17.95 26.80
CA ASN A 200 16.31 16.68 26.06
C ASN A 200 14.93 16.03 25.93
N GLN A 201 14.09 16.11 26.96
CA GLN A 201 12.73 15.56 26.91
C GLN A 201 11.85 16.36 25.95
N SER A 202 11.96 17.69 25.96
CA SER A 202 11.26 18.58 25.04
C SER A 202 11.65 18.28 23.59
N LEU A 203 12.96 18.25 23.29
CA LEU A 203 13.49 17.95 21.95
C LEU A 203 13.07 16.57 21.46
N ARG A 204 13.02 15.55 22.34
CA ARG A 204 12.53 14.21 21.99
C ARG A 204 11.05 14.22 21.60
N SER A 205 10.23 14.97 22.33
CA SER A 205 8.81 15.14 22.01
C SER A 205 8.62 15.81 20.65
N GLU A 206 9.38 16.88 20.40
CA GLU A 206 9.35 17.61 19.14
C GLU A 206 9.81 16.76 17.95
N LEU A 207 10.87 15.96 18.12
CA LEU A 207 11.30 14.98 17.13
C LEU A 207 10.21 13.96 16.81
N GLU A 208 9.46 13.48 17.80
CA GLU A 208 8.39 12.51 17.56
C GLU A 208 7.19 13.14 16.84
N ASN A 209 6.87 14.40 17.16
CA ASN A 209 5.87 15.17 16.42
C ASN A 209 6.29 15.41 14.96
N LEU A 210 7.56 15.76 14.72
CA LEU A 210 8.10 15.91 13.36
C LEU A 210 8.10 14.60 12.59
N LYS A 211 8.49 13.48 13.21
CA LYS A 211 8.43 12.16 12.56
C LYS A 211 7.01 11.77 12.18
N THR A 212 6.05 11.98 13.08
CA THR A 212 4.64 11.67 12.79
C THR A 212 4.11 12.55 11.66
N TYR A 213 4.42 13.85 11.67
CA TYR A 213 4.09 14.77 10.59
C TYR A 213 4.67 14.32 9.24
N ILE A 214 5.98 14.04 9.18
CA ILE A 214 6.66 13.56 7.97
C ILE A 214 6.02 12.25 7.49
N SER A 215 5.76 11.30 8.39
CA SER A 215 5.08 10.04 8.05
C SER A 215 3.69 10.28 7.46
N THR A 216 2.91 11.18 8.04
CA THR A 216 1.58 11.53 7.48
C THR A 216 1.69 12.17 6.10
N GLU A 217 2.62 13.10 5.91
CA GLU A 217 2.79 13.82 4.65
C GLU A 217 3.29 12.92 3.52
N VAL A 218 4.23 12.02 3.83
CA VAL A 218 4.69 10.98 2.90
C VAL A 218 3.55 10.03 2.53
N ASN A 219 2.77 9.57 3.50
CA ASN A 219 1.61 8.71 3.22
C ASN A 219 0.57 9.42 2.33
N ASN A 220 0.34 10.72 2.55
CA ASN A 220 -0.57 11.51 1.71
C ASN A 220 -0.08 11.58 0.26
N LYS A 221 1.20 11.91 0.04
CA LYS A 221 1.80 11.94 -1.32
C LYS A 221 1.77 10.58 -2.01
N ILE A 222 2.03 9.50 -1.27
CA ILE A 222 1.93 8.13 -1.82
C ILE A 222 0.48 7.82 -2.18
N HIS A 223 -0.47 8.18 -1.34
CA HIS A 223 -1.90 8.00 -1.61
C HIS A 223 -2.34 8.76 -2.87
N GLU A 224 -1.95 10.02 -3.04
CA GLU A 224 -2.25 10.80 -4.24
C GLU A 224 -1.69 10.14 -5.50
N SER A 225 -0.44 9.68 -5.46
CA SER A 225 0.25 9.06 -6.59
C SER A 225 -0.37 7.71 -6.97
N LEU A 226 -0.66 6.86 -5.99
CA LEU A 226 -1.17 5.51 -6.22
C LEU A 226 -2.68 5.47 -6.44
N SER A 227 -3.43 6.51 -6.07
CA SER A 227 -4.90 6.58 -6.21
C SER A 227 -5.39 6.39 -7.64
N ARG A 228 -4.57 6.73 -8.63
CA ARG A 228 -4.89 6.56 -10.06
C ARG A 228 -4.92 5.09 -10.50
N ILE A 229 -4.17 4.23 -9.82
CA ILE A 229 -3.93 2.83 -10.23
C ILE A 229 -4.61 1.87 -9.26
N PHE A 230 -4.52 2.14 -7.96
CA PHE A 230 -4.97 1.27 -6.90
C PHE A 230 -6.14 1.89 -6.13
N THR A 231 -7.05 1.04 -5.67
CA THR A 231 -8.11 1.48 -4.79
C THR A 231 -7.57 1.83 -3.40
N PRO A 232 -8.28 2.66 -2.61
CA PRO A 232 -7.83 3.03 -1.27
C PRO A 232 -7.53 1.81 -0.37
N GLY A 233 -8.33 0.74 -0.47
CA GLY A 233 -8.10 -0.50 0.27
C GLY A 233 -6.82 -1.24 -0.14
N GLN A 234 -6.46 -1.17 -1.42
CA GLN A 234 -5.21 -1.72 -1.94
C GLN A 234 -4.00 -0.92 -1.47
N ILE A 235 -4.10 0.41 -1.47
CA ILE A 235 -3.01 1.29 -1.00
C ILE A 235 -2.75 1.08 0.49
N THR A 236 -3.80 1.01 1.30
CA THR A 236 -3.66 0.69 2.73
C THR A 236 -3.01 -0.67 2.94
N SER A 237 -3.32 -1.66 2.09
CA SER A 237 -2.67 -2.98 2.13
C SER A 237 -1.19 -2.94 1.73
N LEU A 238 -0.76 -1.97 0.91
CA LEU A 238 0.64 -1.80 0.53
C LEU A 238 1.44 -1.07 1.60
N LEU A 239 0.83 -0.07 2.25
CA LEU A 239 1.47 0.78 3.26
C LEU A 239 1.61 0.12 4.64
N SER A 240 0.80 -0.90 4.95
CA SER A 240 0.90 -1.60 6.23
C SER A 240 2.21 -2.42 6.31
N GLN A 241 3.18 -1.93 7.08
CA GLN A 241 4.49 -2.57 7.31
C GLN A 241 4.38 -3.99 7.87
N GLN A 242 3.29 -4.30 8.58
CA GLN A 242 2.93 -5.66 8.94
C GLN A 242 1.82 -6.11 7.99
N GLN A 243 2.07 -7.19 7.23
CA GLN A 243 1.02 -7.89 6.47
C GLN A 243 -0.25 -7.97 7.33
N PRO A 244 -1.31 -7.22 7.01
CA PRO A 244 -2.46 -7.14 7.89
C PRO A 244 -3.04 -8.54 7.93
N LYS A 245 -3.17 -9.12 9.13
CA LYS A 245 -3.63 -10.51 9.31
C LYS A 245 -4.91 -10.80 8.53
N LYS A 246 -5.76 -9.79 8.30
CA LYS A 246 -6.86 -9.77 7.34
C LYS A 246 -7.14 -8.35 6.83
N ILE A 247 -7.09 -8.15 5.52
CA ILE A 247 -7.56 -6.91 4.87
C ILE A 247 -9.08 -6.98 4.73
N LEU A 248 -9.77 -5.89 5.11
CA LEU A 248 -11.19 -5.72 4.84
C LEU A 248 -11.37 -5.11 3.45
N TRP A 249 -11.81 -5.92 2.50
CA TRP A 249 -12.08 -5.47 1.12
C TRP A 249 -13.44 -4.77 1.03
N LYS A 250 -13.46 -3.57 0.45
CA LYS A 250 -14.67 -2.79 0.16
C LYS A 250 -15.32 -3.25 -1.16
N ASN A 251 -16.52 -2.76 -1.44
CA ASN A 251 -17.28 -3.13 -2.64
C ASN A 251 -16.50 -2.84 -3.94
N ASP A 252 -15.81 -1.70 -4.02
CA ASP A 252 -15.07 -1.29 -5.22
C ASP A 252 -13.84 -2.18 -5.46
N ASP A 253 -13.15 -2.58 -4.38
CA ASP A 253 -12.02 -3.53 -4.44
C ASP A 253 -12.48 -4.89 -4.97
N ILE A 254 -13.65 -5.34 -4.51
CA ILE A 254 -14.22 -6.61 -4.93
C ILE A 254 -14.73 -6.53 -6.37
N ALA A 255 -15.39 -5.44 -6.75
CA ALA A 255 -15.90 -5.24 -8.11
C ALA A 255 -14.78 -5.20 -9.15
N SER A 256 -13.71 -4.44 -8.88
CA SER A 256 -12.52 -4.38 -9.73
C SER A 256 -11.82 -5.75 -9.81
N ALA A 257 -11.67 -6.45 -8.68
CA ALA A 257 -11.07 -7.78 -8.65
C ALA A 257 -11.90 -8.85 -9.38
N ILE A 258 -13.23 -8.80 -9.29
CA ILE A 258 -14.14 -9.68 -10.04
C ILE A 258 -14.00 -9.39 -11.54
N SER A 259 -13.92 -8.12 -11.94
CA SER A 259 -13.76 -7.70 -13.34
C SER A 259 -12.42 -8.18 -13.91
N LEU A 260 -11.33 -8.04 -13.17
CA LEU A 260 -10.03 -8.57 -13.58
C LEU A 260 -10.04 -10.10 -13.71
N ARG A 261 -10.70 -10.78 -12.76
CA ARG A 261 -10.83 -12.25 -12.77
C ARG A 261 -11.68 -12.76 -13.92
N SER A 262 -12.74 -12.03 -14.33
CA SER A 262 -13.62 -12.44 -15.42
C SER A 262 -12.93 -12.37 -16.78
N ILE A 263 -11.98 -11.44 -16.96
CA ILE A 263 -11.13 -11.38 -18.16
C ILE A 263 -10.22 -12.62 -18.22
N SER A 264 -9.47 -12.90 -17.14
CA SER A 264 -8.62 -14.09 -17.11
C SER A 264 -8.32 -14.56 -15.69
N SER A 265 -8.78 -15.77 -15.37
CA SER A 265 -8.50 -16.41 -14.09
C SER A 265 -7.02 -16.75 -13.89
N LYS A 266 -6.30 -17.05 -14.98
CA LYS A 266 -4.85 -17.32 -14.96
C LYS A 266 -4.07 -16.05 -14.68
N CYS A 267 -4.40 -14.96 -15.38
CA CYS A 267 -3.80 -13.64 -15.17
C CYS A 267 -4.01 -13.16 -13.74
N TYR A 268 -5.25 -13.27 -13.22
CA TYR A 268 -5.56 -12.90 -11.84
C TYR A 268 -4.71 -13.67 -10.82
N ARG A 269 -4.54 -14.99 -11.01
CA ARG A 269 -3.69 -15.81 -10.13
C ARG A 269 -2.21 -15.43 -10.24
N TYR A 270 -1.73 -15.13 -11.44
CA TYR A 270 -0.37 -14.70 -11.68
C TYR A 270 -0.08 -13.36 -10.99
N LEU A 271 -0.91 -12.34 -11.22
CA LEU A 271 -0.78 -11.03 -10.57
C LEU A 271 -0.74 -11.14 -9.04
N ARG A 272 -1.64 -11.94 -8.47
CA ARG A 272 -1.73 -12.11 -7.01
C ARG A 272 -0.60 -12.94 -6.41
N ILE A 273 -0.24 -14.07 -7.02
CA ILE A 273 0.67 -15.06 -6.41
C ILE A 273 2.12 -14.81 -6.81
N LYS A 274 2.37 -14.44 -8.07
CA LYS A 274 3.72 -14.25 -8.62
C LYS A 274 4.18 -12.79 -8.54
N LEU A 275 3.29 -11.85 -8.85
CA LEU A 275 3.59 -10.42 -8.78
C LEU A 275 3.15 -9.76 -7.47
N HIS A 276 2.59 -10.53 -6.54
CA HIS A 276 2.19 -10.07 -5.20
C HIS A 276 1.28 -8.84 -5.18
N TYR A 277 0.46 -8.64 -6.22
CA TYR A 277 -0.52 -7.56 -6.25
C TYR A 277 -1.52 -7.70 -5.09
N PRO A 278 -1.96 -6.58 -4.48
CA PRO A 278 -2.89 -6.56 -3.36
C PRO A 278 -4.31 -6.91 -3.84
N LEU A 279 -4.53 -8.18 -4.15
CA LEU A 279 -5.80 -8.69 -4.69
C LEU A 279 -6.47 -9.67 -3.72
N PRO A 280 -7.81 -9.63 -3.60
CA PRO A 280 -8.56 -10.59 -2.80
C PRO A 280 -8.25 -12.04 -3.18
N ALA A 281 -8.31 -12.95 -2.21
CA ALA A 281 -8.18 -14.37 -2.51
C ALA A 281 -9.36 -14.84 -3.39
N PRO A 282 -9.16 -15.82 -4.30
CA PRO A 282 -10.26 -16.38 -5.10
C PRO A 282 -11.42 -16.93 -4.26
N SER A 283 -11.13 -17.47 -3.07
CA SER A 283 -12.15 -17.90 -2.11
C SER A 283 -12.98 -16.74 -1.57
N THR A 284 -12.36 -15.58 -1.33
CA THR A 284 -13.06 -14.34 -0.97
C THR A 284 -13.98 -13.92 -2.11
N LEU A 285 -13.50 -13.86 -3.35
CA LEU A 285 -14.34 -13.50 -4.49
C LEU A 285 -15.53 -14.44 -4.66
N ARG A 286 -15.34 -15.76 -4.50
CA ARG A 286 -16.45 -16.73 -4.54
C ARG A 286 -17.48 -16.48 -3.44
N LYS A 287 -17.05 -16.17 -2.20
CA LYS A 287 -17.98 -15.84 -1.10
C LYS A 287 -18.79 -14.59 -1.39
N TRP A 288 -18.17 -13.59 -2.02
CA TRP A 288 -18.85 -12.36 -2.42
C TRP A 288 -19.84 -12.60 -3.55
N ILE A 289 -19.44 -13.33 -4.60
CA ILE A 289 -20.33 -13.71 -5.71
C ILE A 289 -21.50 -14.54 -5.21
N ALA A 290 -21.29 -15.44 -4.24
CA ALA A 290 -22.34 -16.28 -3.67
C ALA A 290 -23.45 -15.51 -2.93
N ARG A 291 -23.26 -14.21 -2.65
CA ARG A 291 -24.31 -13.31 -2.12
C ARG A 291 -25.33 -12.93 -3.19
N ILE A 292 -24.94 -12.97 -4.46
CA ILE A 292 -25.81 -12.63 -5.59
C ILE A 292 -26.44 -13.93 -6.08
N GLU A 293 -27.77 -13.96 -6.07
CA GLU A 293 -28.53 -15.12 -6.51
C GLU A 293 -29.13 -14.87 -7.89
N PHE A 294 -29.01 -15.88 -8.75
CA PHE A 294 -29.64 -15.92 -10.07
C PHE A 294 -30.52 -17.16 -10.13
N SER A 295 -31.82 -16.98 -9.94
CA SER A 295 -32.80 -18.06 -10.01
C SER A 295 -33.43 -18.12 -11.40
N PRO A 296 -33.92 -19.29 -11.85
CA PRO A 296 -34.67 -19.40 -13.10
C PRO A 296 -35.89 -18.47 -13.08
N GLY A 297 -36.25 -17.94 -14.25
CA GLY A 297 -37.25 -16.89 -14.44
C GLY A 297 -36.61 -15.54 -14.74
N ILE A 298 -37.28 -14.47 -14.29
CA ILE A 298 -36.89 -13.08 -14.55
C ILE A 298 -35.74 -12.66 -13.62
N LEU A 299 -34.67 -12.14 -14.22
CA LEU A 299 -33.46 -11.69 -13.53
C LEU A 299 -33.62 -10.27 -12.96
N HIS A 300 -34.29 -10.14 -11.81
CA HIS A 300 -34.54 -8.84 -11.17
C HIS A 300 -33.28 -8.03 -10.82
N ASN A 301 -32.17 -8.72 -10.48
CA ASN A 301 -30.88 -8.06 -10.23
C ASN A 301 -30.37 -7.31 -11.47
N VAL A 302 -30.56 -7.90 -12.66
CA VAL A 302 -30.16 -7.27 -13.93
C VAL A 302 -31.10 -6.13 -14.29
N LEU A 303 -32.42 -6.31 -14.08
CA LEU A 303 -33.40 -5.25 -14.30
C LEU A 303 -33.14 -4.01 -13.44
N THR A 304 -32.72 -4.19 -12.18
CA THR A 304 -32.31 -3.08 -11.30
C THR A 304 -31.09 -2.33 -11.87
N ILE A 305 -30.09 -3.05 -12.38
CA ILE A 305 -28.92 -2.45 -13.03
C ILE A 305 -29.34 -1.68 -14.28
N MET A 306 -30.26 -2.23 -15.08
CA MET A 306 -30.81 -1.58 -16.27
C MET A 306 -31.58 -0.31 -15.92
N LYS A 307 -32.38 -0.32 -14.86
CA LYS A 307 -33.10 0.86 -14.35
C LYS A 307 -32.16 2.00 -13.97
N ASN A 308 -31.07 1.68 -13.29
CA ASN A 308 -30.09 2.69 -12.92
C ASN A 308 -29.35 3.27 -14.14
N LYS A 309 -29.15 2.46 -15.19
CA LYS A 309 -28.58 2.92 -16.47
C LYS A 309 -29.57 3.73 -17.30
N SER A 310 -30.84 3.34 -17.32
CA SER A 310 -31.89 4.00 -18.12
C SER A 310 -32.23 5.40 -17.59
N ASN A 311 -32.16 5.63 -16.28
CA ASN A 311 -32.40 6.94 -15.67
C ASN A 311 -31.48 8.04 -16.21
N LYS A 312 -30.27 7.69 -16.66
CA LYS A 312 -29.28 8.63 -17.21
C LYS A 312 -29.34 8.74 -18.74
N ALA A 313 -30.20 7.96 -19.39
CA ALA A 313 -30.23 7.84 -20.84
C ALA A 313 -31.38 8.64 -21.46
N ASP A 314 -31.16 9.19 -22.64
CA ASP A 314 -32.21 9.83 -23.44
C ASP A 314 -33.26 8.81 -23.90
N ASN A 315 -34.49 9.27 -24.11
CA ASN A 315 -35.59 8.39 -24.54
C ASN A 315 -35.28 7.63 -25.83
N PHE A 316 -34.52 8.23 -26.76
CA PHE A 316 -34.09 7.57 -27.99
C PHE A 316 -33.14 6.38 -27.76
N ARG A 317 -32.33 6.41 -26.68
CA ARG A 317 -31.40 5.34 -26.29
C ARG A 317 -32.08 4.24 -25.45
N LYS A 318 -33.33 4.46 -25.03
CA LYS A 318 -34.16 3.49 -24.31
C LYS A 318 -34.92 2.55 -25.23
N ILE A 319 -34.86 2.76 -26.54
CA ILE A 319 -35.48 1.85 -27.52
C ILE A 319 -34.69 0.54 -27.55
N VAL A 320 -35.39 -0.55 -27.21
CA VAL A 320 -34.82 -1.88 -27.07
C VAL A 320 -35.61 -2.91 -27.86
N ALA A 321 -34.93 -3.97 -28.29
CA ALA A 321 -35.51 -5.16 -28.87
C ALA A 321 -35.31 -6.34 -27.90
N LEU A 322 -36.29 -7.24 -27.86
CA LEU A 322 -36.19 -8.52 -27.17
C LEU A 322 -35.77 -9.59 -28.18
N SER A 323 -34.71 -10.31 -27.87
CA SER A 323 -34.25 -11.47 -28.64
C SER A 323 -34.16 -12.66 -27.72
N PHE A 324 -34.80 -13.77 -28.06
CA PHE A 324 -34.76 -15.00 -27.28
C PHE A 324 -34.46 -16.19 -28.17
N ASP A 325 -33.74 -17.16 -27.60
CA ASP A 325 -33.36 -18.40 -28.27
C ASP A 325 -33.18 -19.52 -27.24
N GLU A 326 -33.20 -20.76 -27.70
CA GLU A 326 -32.93 -21.96 -26.90
C GLU A 326 -31.49 -22.46 -27.09
N MET A 327 -30.83 -22.78 -25.98
CA MET A 327 -29.49 -23.37 -25.98
C MET A 327 -29.53 -24.80 -25.44
N SER A 328 -29.01 -25.77 -26.20
CA SER A 328 -28.92 -27.16 -25.75
C SER A 328 -27.87 -27.35 -24.65
N LEU A 329 -28.18 -28.14 -23.63
CA LEU A 329 -27.30 -28.51 -22.52
C LEU A 329 -26.81 -29.95 -22.63
N SER A 330 -25.76 -30.27 -21.86
CA SER A 330 -25.15 -31.60 -21.79
C SER A 330 -25.93 -32.63 -20.96
N LYS A 331 -27.16 -32.33 -20.53
CA LYS A 331 -28.06 -33.23 -19.78
C LYS A 331 -27.47 -33.87 -18.53
N LEU A 332 -26.59 -33.15 -17.84
CA LEU A 332 -25.98 -33.59 -16.59
C LEU A 332 -26.85 -33.17 -15.40
N MET A 333 -26.88 -34.01 -14.36
CA MET A 333 -27.38 -33.63 -13.05
C MET A 333 -26.27 -32.99 -12.22
N ASP A 334 -26.60 -31.91 -11.52
CA ASP A 334 -25.71 -31.26 -10.55
C ASP A 334 -26.44 -31.06 -9.21
N PHE A 335 -25.69 -30.80 -8.14
CA PHE A 335 -26.25 -30.58 -6.81
C PHE A 335 -25.81 -29.22 -6.27
N ASP A 336 -26.76 -28.30 -6.12
CA ASP A 336 -26.53 -27.02 -5.47
C ASP A 336 -26.42 -27.25 -3.96
N THR A 337 -25.19 -27.17 -3.44
CA THR A 337 -24.92 -27.35 -2.01
C THR A 337 -25.48 -26.21 -1.16
N LYS A 338 -25.72 -25.02 -1.72
CA LYS A 338 -26.25 -23.87 -0.98
C LYS A 338 -27.77 -23.99 -0.79
N LYS A 339 -28.48 -24.44 -1.82
CA LYS A 339 -29.95 -24.65 -1.80
C LYS A 339 -30.35 -26.07 -1.39
N GLU A 340 -29.37 -26.95 -1.22
CA GLU A 340 -29.57 -28.38 -0.93
C GLU A 340 -30.53 -29.05 -1.92
N MET A 341 -30.40 -28.71 -3.20
CA MET A 341 -31.30 -29.19 -4.24
C MET A 341 -30.55 -29.75 -5.44
N VAL A 342 -31.12 -30.77 -6.07
CA VAL A 342 -30.64 -31.34 -7.33
C VAL A 342 -31.15 -30.47 -8.48
N ILE A 343 -30.25 -30.14 -9.41
CA ILE A 343 -30.54 -29.38 -10.63
C ILE A 343 -30.36 -30.31 -11.83
N GLY A 344 -31.33 -30.29 -12.75
CA GLY A 344 -31.32 -31.15 -13.92
C GLY A 344 -31.75 -32.60 -13.66
N PRO A 345 -31.61 -33.48 -14.67
CA PRO A 345 -31.01 -33.20 -15.98
C PRO A 345 -31.95 -32.37 -16.85
N HIS A 346 -31.41 -31.33 -17.50
CA HIS A 346 -32.15 -30.45 -18.40
C HIS A 346 -31.66 -30.59 -19.84
N ASN A 347 -32.56 -30.50 -20.82
CA ASN A 347 -32.25 -30.59 -22.25
C ASN A 347 -31.84 -29.23 -22.82
N ASN A 348 -32.64 -28.19 -22.60
CA ASN A 348 -32.45 -26.87 -23.18
C ASN A 348 -32.57 -25.77 -22.11
N VAL A 349 -31.96 -24.62 -22.38
CA VAL A 349 -32.19 -23.36 -21.64
C VAL A 349 -32.74 -22.33 -22.59
N GLN A 350 -33.93 -21.84 -22.29
CA GLN A 350 -34.48 -20.66 -22.93
C GLN A 350 -33.82 -19.42 -22.32
N VAL A 351 -33.22 -18.56 -23.13
CA VAL A 351 -32.62 -17.29 -22.66
C VAL A 351 -33.24 -16.11 -23.41
N VAL A 352 -33.56 -15.03 -22.71
CA VAL A 352 -34.01 -13.77 -23.31
C VAL A 352 -33.00 -12.66 -23.03
N PHE A 353 -32.60 -11.98 -24.09
CA PHE A 353 -31.78 -10.78 -24.05
C PHE A 353 -32.62 -9.55 -24.39
N VAL A 354 -32.37 -8.47 -23.66
CA VAL A 354 -32.71 -7.11 -24.09
C VAL A 354 -31.50 -6.54 -24.80
N ARG A 355 -31.69 -6.04 -26.02
CA ARG A 355 -30.66 -5.37 -26.81
C ARG A 355 -31.12 -3.96 -27.14
N ALA A 356 -30.29 -2.96 -26.90
CA ALA A 356 -30.58 -1.62 -27.39
C ALA A 356 -30.42 -1.54 -28.91
N ILE A 357 -31.35 -0.83 -29.55
CA ILE A 357 -31.32 -0.60 -30.99
C ILE A 357 -30.34 0.55 -31.29
N ASN A 358 -30.47 1.64 -30.54
CA ASN A 358 -29.70 2.87 -30.76
C ASN A 358 -28.48 3.01 -29.82
N ALA A 359 -28.05 1.91 -29.19
CA ALA A 359 -26.88 1.90 -28.33
C ALA A 359 -26.22 0.52 -28.33
N ASN A 360 -24.91 0.47 -28.10
CA ASN A 360 -24.15 -0.78 -28.10
C ASN A 360 -24.17 -1.44 -26.71
N TRP A 361 -25.32 -1.95 -26.29
CA TRP A 361 -25.42 -2.78 -25.09
C TRP A 361 -26.50 -3.86 -25.22
N LYS A 362 -26.29 -4.99 -24.54
CA LYS A 362 -27.25 -6.08 -24.38
C LYS A 362 -27.14 -6.68 -22.98
N GLN A 363 -28.24 -7.17 -22.43
CA GLN A 363 -28.28 -7.79 -21.11
C GLN A 363 -29.21 -9.02 -21.12
N PRO A 364 -28.80 -10.16 -20.55
CA PRO A 364 -29.71 -11.27 -20.32
C PRO A 364 -30.67 -10.90 -19.19
N ILE A 365 -31.97 -11.09 -19.40
CA ILE A 365 -33.00 -10.70 -18.43
C ILE A 365 -33.88 -11.86 -17.96
N PHE A 366 -33.86 -12.98 -18.67
CA PHE A 366 -34.62 -14.16 -18.33
C PHE A 366 -33.83 -15.39 -18.73
N TYR A 367 -33.92 -16.42 -17.90
CA TYR A 367 -33.56 -17.76 -18.32
C TYR A 367 -34.46 -18.79 -17.65
N ASN A 368 -34.83 -19.87 -18.34
CA ASN A 368 -35.46 -21.02 -17.69
C ASN A 368 -35.05 -22.33 -18.37
N PHE A 369 -35.19 -23.44 -17.66
CA PHE A 369 -34.85 -24.78 -18.14
C PHE A 369 -36.07 -25.48 -18.75
N ASP A 370 -35.89 -26.12 -19.90
CA ASP A 370 -36.88 -26.98 -20.57
C ASP A 370 -38.28 -26.37 -20.74
N GLU A 371 -38.37 -25.04 -20.72
CA GLU A 371 -39.62 -24.32 -20.90
C GLU A 371 -39.58 -23.52 -22.20
N ALA A 372 -40.50 -23.86 -23.10
CA ALA A 372 -40.72 -23.11 -24.33
C ALA A 372 -41.27 -21.70 -24.04
N MET A 373 -40.91 -20.72 -24.87
CA MET A 373 -41.41 -19.35 -24.73
C MET A 373 -42.93 -19.27 -24.95
N LYS A 374 -43.69 -19.18 -23.84
CA LYS A 374 -45.15 -18.98 -23.85
C LYS A 374 -45.49 -17.50 -23.94
N ARG A 375 -46.68 -17.21 -24.46
CA ARG A 375 -47.24 -15.84 -24.54
C ARG A 375 -47.22 -15.11 -23.20
N ASP A 376 -47.67 -15.76 -22.13
CA ASP A 376 -47.81 -15.13 -20.81
C ASP A 376 -46.43 -14.77 -20.22
N VAL A 377 -45.47 -15.69 -20.31
CA VAL A 377 -44.08 -15.46 -19.89
C VAL A 377 -43.45 -14.31 -20.66
N LEU A 378 -43.69 -14.23 -21.98
CA LEU A 378 -43.21 -13.14 -22.81
C LEU A 378 -43.82 -11.78 -22.40
N PHE A 379 -45.13 -11.73 -22.12
CA PHE A 379 -45.77 -10.50 -21.64
C PHE A 379 -45.26 -10.09 -20.26
N ASP A 380 -45.04 -11.03 -19.35
CA ASP A 380 -44.45 -10.74 -18.03
C ASP A 380 -43.04 -10.17 -18.13
N ILE A 381 -42.25 -10.69 -19.07
CA ILE A 381 -40.93 -10.17 -19.41
C ILE A 381 -41.04 -8.74 -19.94
N ILE A 382 -41.92 -8.48 -20.91
CA ILE A 382 -42.14 -7.14 -21.49
C ILE A 382 -42.53 -6.15 -20.40
N ASN A 383 -43.53 -6.49 -19.59
CA ASN A 383 -43.99 -5.65 -18.47
C ASN A 383 -42.88 -5.36 -17.45
N SER A 384 -41.98 -6.32 -17.24
CA SER A 384 -40.84 -6.14 -16.33
C SER A 384 -39.75 -5.24 -16.94
N VAL A 385 -39.53 -5.33 -18.24
CA VAL A 385 -38.61 -4.44 -18.97
C VAL A 385 -39.16 -3.03 -19.08
N GLU A 386 -40.44 -2.85 -19.40
CA GLU A 386 -41.07 -1.52 -19.46
C GLU A 386 -40.97 -0.79 -18.13
N ARG A 387 -41.27 -1.48 -17.02
CA ARG A 387 -41.12 -0.93 -15.66
C ARG A 387 -39.68 -0.56 -15.32
N ALA A 388 -38.70 -1.34 -15.78
CA ALA A 388 -37.29 -1.08 -15.53
C ALA A 388 -36.72 0.04 -16.41
N VAL A 389 -37.17 0.17 -17.65
CA VAL A 389 -36.66 1.15 -18.63
C VAL A 389 -37.49 2.44 -18.64
N ALA A 390 -38.59 2.50 -17.87
CA ALA A 390 -39.55 3.61 -17.86
C ALA A 390 -40.09 3.90 -19.27
N PHE A 391 -40.48 2.85 -19.99
CA PHE A 391 -41.20 2.98 -21.23
C PHE A 391 -42.67 3.24 -20.89
N LEU A 392 -43.22 4.39 -21.34
CA LEU A 392 -44.67 4.55 -21.43
C LEU A 392 -45.15 3.60 -22.53
N PRO A 393 -46.10 2.68 -22.26
CA PRO A 393 -46.42 1.57 -23.15
C PRO A 393 -46.64 2.06 -24.58
N PHE A 394 -45.91 1.42 -25.49
CA PHE A 394 -46.02 1.61 -26.93
C PHE A 394 -46.96 0.54 -27.44
N ASP A 395 -48.24 0.74 -27.18
CA ASP A 395 -49.27 0.15 -28.01
C ASP A 395 -50.53 1.04 -27.96
N VAL A 396 -51.14 1.19 -29.14
CA VAL A 396 -52.46 1.80 -29.43
C VAL A 396 -52.53 3.27 -29.90
N ASN A 397 -51.57 4.19 -29.72
CA ASN A 397 -51.84 5.59 -30.14
C ASN A 397 -50.64 6.43 -30.60
N GLN A 398 -49.91 5.96 -31.62
CA GLN A 398 -48.85 6.75 -32.27
C GLN A 398 -49.41 8.05 -32.89
N ASP A 399 -50.64 8.01 -33.40
CA ASP A 399 -51.29 9.16 -34.04
C ASP A 399 -51.92 10.15 -33.04
N LEU A 400 -52.32 9.69 -31.85
CA LEU A 400 -52.80 10.58 -30.79
C LEU A 400 -51.63 11.23 -30.04
N ARG A 401 -50.53 10.50 -29.81
CA ARG A 401 -49.31 11.04 -29.17
C ARG A 401 -48.60 12.07 -30.03
N SER A 402 -48.47 11.85 -31.34
CA SER A 402 -47.88 12.85 -32.26
C SER A 402 -48.68 14.15 -32.24
N ARG A 403 -50.02 14.07 -32.22
CA ARG A 403 -50.92 15.24 -32.12
C ARG A 403 -50.81 15.94 -30.77
N ILE A 404 -50.78 15.21 -29.66
CA ILE A 404 -50.63 15.81 -28.31
C ILE A 404 -49.26 16.48 -28.15
N MET A 405 -48.19 15.83 -28.57
CA MET A 405 -46.84 16.41 -28.51
C MET A 405 -46.68 17.62 -29.43
N ALA A 406 -47.28 17.58 -30.63
CA ALA A 406 -47.32 18.74 -31.50
C ALA A 406 -48.09 19.92 -30.86
N THR A 407 -49.25 19.67 -30.25
CA THR A 407 -50.03 20.71 -29.56
C THR A 407 -49.27 21.29 -28.37
N GLN A 408 -48.57 20.45 -27.58
CA GLN A 408 -47.72 20.92 -26.48
C GLN A 408 -46.50 21.71 -26.95
N ALA A 409 -45.86 21.29 -28.05
CA ALA A 409 -44.73 21.99 -28.64
C ALA A 409 -45.14 23.38 -29.14
N VAL A 410 -46.28 23.49 -29.81
CA VAL A 410 -46.88 24.77 -30.25
C VAL A 410 -47.21 25.65 -29.04
N GLU A 411 -47.87 25.11 -28.01
CA GLU A 411 -48.21 25.88 -26.80
C GLU A 411 -46.96 26.43 -26.09
N LYS A 412 -45.93 25.59 -25.94
CA LYS A 412 -44.66 25.98 -25.33
C LYS A 412 -43.95 27.06 -26.16
N PHE A 413 -43.87 26.90 -27.47
CA PHE A 413 -43.26 27.88 -28.36
C PHE A 413 -43.95 29.25 -28.28
N MET A 414 -45.28 29.27 -28.30
CA MET A 414 -46.07 30.51 -28.21
C MET A 414 -45.90 31.20 -26.86
N LYS A 415 -45.84 30.44 -25.75
CA LYS A 415 -45.61 30.98 -24.40
C LYS A 415 -44.18 31.49 -24.20
N THR A 416 -43.17 30.76 -24.65
CA THR A 416 -41.75 31.18 -24.52
C THR A 416 -41.41 32.35 -25.43
N SER A 417 -41.93 32.36 -26.65
CA SER A 417 -41.66 33.44 -27.61
C SER A 417 -42.50 34.69 -27.34
N ASN A 418 -43.65 34.52 -26.67
CA ASN A 418 -44.58 35.57 -26.21
C ASN A 418 -44.81 36.72 -27.22
N ARG A 419 -44.91 36.36 -28.51
CA ARG A 419 -45.11 37.26 -29.65
C ARG A 419 -46.27 36.75 -30.51
N PRO A 420 -47.03 37.63 -31.19
CA PRO A 420 -48.09 37.21 -32.10
C PRO A 420 -47.51 36.60 -33.39
N TYR A 421 -48.00 35.43 -33.79
CA TYR A 421 -47.54 34.71 -34.98
C TYR A 421 -48.71 34.23 -35.86
N SER A 422 -48.46 34.13 -37.17
CA SER A 422 -49.37 33.40 -38.07
C SER A 422 -49.08 31.91 -38.04
N ALA A 423 -50.04 31.08 -38.49
CA ALA A 423 -49.83 29.63 -38.56
C ALA A 423 -48.62 29.23 -39.44
N ASN A 424 -48.28 30.02 -40.47
CA ASN A 424 -47.10 29.74 -41.31
C ASN A 424 -45.79 30.03 -40.56
N ASP A 425 -45.75 31.09 -39.76
CA ASP A 425 -44.55 31.46 -39.00
C ASP A 425 -44.24 30.41 -37.92
N VAL A 426 -45.28 29.87 -37.29
CA VAL A 426 -45.15 28.79 -36.30
C VAL A 426 -44.65 27.50 -36.96
N VAL A 427 -45.09 27.18 -38.18
CA VAL A 427 -44.59 26.03 -38.94
C VAL A 427 -43.12 26.22 -39.33
N GLN A 428 -42.73 27.43 -39.72
CA GLN A 428 -41.34 27.72 -40.07
C GLN A 428 -40.41 27.64 -38.85
N ALA A 429 -40.89 28.05 -37.67
CA ALA A 429 -40.16 27.94 -36.42
C ALA A 429 -40.06 26.48 -35.92
N LEU A 430 -41.15 25.71 -36.03
CA LEU A 430 -41.24 24.31 -35.64
C LEU A 430 -41.06 23.41 -36.87
N LYS A 431 -39.83 23.38 -37.40
CA LYS A 431 -39.43 22.64 -38.64
C LYS A 431 -39.89 21.18 -38.70
N ASP A 432 -40.20 20.57 -37.55
CA ASP A 432 -40.55 19.15 -37.40
C ASP A 432 -42.07 18.87 -37.38
N VAL A 433 -42.95 19.87 -37.56
CA VAL A 433 -44.40 19.72 -37.47
C VAL A 433 -45.12 20.14 -38.75
N ASN A 434 -45.95 19.25 -39.29
CA ASN A 434 -46.75 19.50 -40.49
C ASN A 434 -47.74 20.67 -40.30
N LYS A 435 -47.90 21.50 -41.35
CA LYS A 435 -48.78 22.68 -41.35
C LYS A 435 -50.22 22.42 -40.90
N THR A 436 -50.80 21.30 -41.35
CA THR A 436 -52.17 20.90 -40.97
C THR A 436 -52.30 20.54 -39.49
N VAL A 437 -51.23 20.00 -38.89
CA VAL A 437 -51.18 19.67 -37.46
C VAL A 437 -51.02 20.94 -36.64
N VAL A 438 -50.11 21.84 -37.03
CA VAL A 438 -49.93 23.15 -36.36
C VAL A 438 -51.24 23.95 -36.34
N GLN A 439 -51.95 24.01 -37.46
CA GLN A 439 -53.20 24.77 -37.54
C GLN A 439 -54.29 24.18 -36.63
N LYS A 440 -54.46 22.85 -36.63
CA LYS A 440 -55.38 22.17 -35.70
C LYS A 440 -54.98 22.35 -34.23
N SER A 441 -53.69 22.33 -33.92
CA SER A 441 -53.17 22.58 -32.58
C SER A 441 -53.43 24.01 -32.12
N LEU A 442 -53.23 25.01 -32.98
CA LEU A 442 -53.52 26.42 -32.69
C LEU A 442 -55.02 26.63 -32.44
N ASP A 443 -55.89 26.09 -33.29
CA ASP A 443 -57.35 26.18 -33.13
C ASP A 443 -57.81 25.47 -31.85
N GLN A 444 -57.23 24.32 -31.52
CA GLN A 444 -57.47 23.61 -30.25
C GLN A 444 -57.04 24.45 -29.05
N LEU A 445 -55.88 25.10 -29.09
CA LEU A 445 -55.38 25.94 -27.99
C LEU A 445 -56.21 27.23 -27.82
N VAL A 446 -56.79 27.76 -28.89
CA VAL A 446 -57.76 28.86 -28.82
C VAL A 446 -59.06 28.39 -28.19
N SER A 447 -59.58 27.22 -28.59
CA SER A 447 -60.79 26.64 -27.97
C SER A 447 -60.63 26.36 -26.47
N LYS A 448 -59.40 26.03 -26.04
CA LYS A 448 -59.02 25.81 -24.64
C LYS A 448 -58.79 27.13 -23.86
N GLY A 449 -58.86 28.29 -24.54
CA GLY A 449 -58.62 29.61 -23.95
C GLY A 449 -57.17 29.89 -23.54
N SER A 450 -56.21 29.10 -24.05
CA SER A 450 -54.78 29.27 -23.77
C SER A 450 -54.10 30.24 -24.75
N LEU A 451 -54.64 30.36 -25.96
CA LEU A 451 -54.23 31.35 -26.97
C LEU A 451 -55.44 32.23 -27.35
N SER A 452 -55.18 33.49 -27.66
CA SER A 452 -56.14 34.36 -28.32
C SER A 452 -55.89 34.33 -29.84
N MET A 453 -56.97 34.36 -30.61
CA MET A 453 -56.91 34.45 -32.07
C MET A 453 -57.70 35.68 -32.52
N LYS A 454 -57.12 36.43 -33.46
CA LYS A 454 -57.79 37.52 -34.14
C LYS A 454 -57.66 37.37 -35.65
N GLU A 455 -58.77 37.55 -36.36
CA GLU A 455 -58.82 37.46 -37.81
C GLU A 455 -58.71 38.84 -38.43
N TYR A 456 -57.80 38.98 -39.40
CA TYR A 456 -57.61 40.18 -40.20
C TYR A 456 -57.77 39.80 -41.68
N GLY A 457 -58.98 40.00 -42.21
CA GLY A 457 -59.32 39.62 -43.58
C GLY A 457 -59.14 38.12 -43.84
N LYS A 458 -58.16 37.75 -44.68
CA LYS A 458 -57.86 36.34 -45.01
C LYS A 458 -56.83 35.68 -44.08
N GLN A 459 -56.24 36.41 -43.13
CA GLN A 459 -55.15 35.92 -42.27
C GLN A 459 -55.59 35.80 -40.80
N LYS A 460 -55.11 34.76 -40.11
CA LYS A 460 -55.34 34.51 -38.68
C LYS A 460 -54.04 34.69 -37.90
N ILE A 461 -54.07 35.50 -36.85
CA ILE A 461 -52.94 35.75 -35.95
C ILE A 461 -53.27 35.17 -34.58
N TYR A 462 -52.34 34.41 -34.02
CA TYR A 462 -52.46 33.75 -32.72
C TYR A 462 -51.46 34.38 -31.74
N CYS A 463 -51.88 34.61 -30.49
CA CYS A 463 -51.02 35.12 -29.42
C CYS A 463 -51.31 34.37 -28.10
N ALA A 464 -50.31 34.25 -27.22
CA ALA A 464 -50.54 33.71 -25.89
C ALA A 464 -51.37 34.70 -25.04
N VAL A 465 -52.38 34.19 -24.33
CA VAL A 465 -53.17 35.04 -23.42
C VAL A 465 -52.31 35.37 -22.22
N GLN A 466 -51.88 36.62 -22.14
CA GLN A 466 -51.21 37.17 -20.96
C GLN A 466 -52.30 37.53 -19.95
N ARG A 467 -52.28 36.90 -18.76
CA ARG A 467 -53.11 37.36 -17.64
C ARG A 467 -52.41 38.60 -17.09
N GLU A 468 -53.14 39.71 -16.96
CA GLU A 468 -52.64 40.96 -16.38
C GLU A 468 -52.18 40.70 -14.94
N SER A 469 -50.88 40.44 -14.75
CA SER A 469 -50.16 40.79 -13.54
C SER A 469 -49.37 42.03 -13.92
N LEU A 470 -49.96 43.21 -13.69
CA LEU A 470 -49.22 44.45 -13.72
C LEU A 470 -48.51 44.53 -12.37
N ASP A 471 -47.33 43.92 -12.30
CA ASP A 471 -46.43 44.11 -11.18
C ASP A 471 -45.99 45.60 -11.21
N SER A 472 -45.92 46.24 -10.04
CA SER A 472 -45.81 47.70 -9.93
C SER A 472 -44.45 48.22 -10.42
N ASP A 473 -44.42 49.46 -10.95
CA ASP A 473 -43.21 50.15 -11.45
C ASP A 473 -42.02 50.21 -10.45
N ASP A 474 -42.27 49.94 -9.16
CA ASP A 474 -41.25 49.90 -8.11
C ASP A 474 -40.52 48.54 -8.04
N GLU A 475 -41.17 47.43 -8.40
CA GLU A 475 -40.54 46.10 -8.44
C GLU A 475 -39.59 45.95 -9.64
N ASP A 476 -39.91 46.58 -10.78
CA ASP A 476 -39.07 46.59 -11.98
C ASP A 476 -37.72 47.30 -11.74
N LYS A 477 -37.71 48.41 -10.99
CA LYS A 477 -36.47 49.15 -10.66
C LYS A 477 -35.55 48.36 -9.73
N ASP A 478 -36.11 47.60 -8.79
CA ASP A 478 -35.33 46.75 -7.89
C ASP A 478 -34.69 45.58 -8.66
N ILE A 479 -35.41 45.00 -9.63
CA ILE A 479 -34.90 43.95 -10.51
C ILE A 479 -33.76 44.48 -11.40
N ASP A 480 -33.92 45.65 -12.01
CA ASP A 480 -32.87 46.26 -12.84
C ASP A 480 -31.60 46.53 -12.03
N SER A 481 -31.74 47.02 -10.79
CA SER A 481 -30.60 47.24 -9.90
C SER A 481 -29.86 45.93 -9.54
N LYS A 482 -30.61 44.83 -9.36
CA LYS A 482 -30.04 43.49 -9.12
C LYS A 482 -29.34 42.94 -10.35
N ILE A 483 -29.87 43.18 -11.54
CA ILE A 483 -29.24 42.78 -12.81
C ILE A 483 -27.92 43.53 -12.99
N GLU A 484 -27.88 44.83 -12.76
CA GLU A 484 -26.65 45.63 -12.86
C GLU A 484 -25.58 45.17 -11.86
N SER A 485 -25.97 44.89 -10.62
CA SER A 485 -25.09 44.34 -9.59
C SER A 485 -24.50 42.98 -9.99
N ALA A 486 -25.35 42.06 -10.43
CA ALA A 486 -24.91 40.73 -10.89
C ALA A 486 -24.02 40.80 -12.13
N GLN A 487 -24.28 41.72 -13.07
CA GLN A 487 -23.43 41.95 -14.23
C GLN A 487 -22.05 42.49 -13.83
N SER A 488 -22.00 43.38 -12.83
CA SER A 488 -20.75 43.91 -12.27
C SER A 488 -19.90 42.80 -11.63
N GLU A 489 -20.50 41.93 -10.81
CA GLU A 489 -19.82 40.78 -10.20
C GLU A 489 -19.32 39.78 -11.24
N LEU A 490 -20.14 39.48 -12.25
CA LEU A 490 -19.78 38.57 -13.33
C LEU A 490 -18.57 39.08 -14.13
N ASN A 491 -18.48 40.39 -14.35
CA ASN A 491 -17.33 41.00 -15.01
C ASN A 491 -16.06 40.96 -14.14
N LYS A 492 -16.18 41.17 -12.82
CA LYS A 492 -15.05 41.01 -11.89
C LYS A 492 -14.51 39.58 -11.89
N LEU A 493 -15.38 38.59 -11.76
CA LEU A 493 -15.01 37.17 -11.76
C LEU A 493 -14.33 36.75 -13.08
N LYS A 494 -14.82 37.24 -14.22
CA LYS A 494 -14.20 36.99 -15.53
C LYS A 494 -12.77 37.53 -15.60
N GLN A 495 -12.52 38.72 -15.06
CA GLN A 495 -11.17 39.29 -15.03
C GLN A 495 -10.22 38.49 -14.13
N GLU A 496 -10.70 38.02 -12.99
CA GLU A 496 -9.93 37.17 -12.08
C GLU A 496 -9.60 35.82 -12.70
N LEU A 497 -10.56 35.20 -13.38
CA LEU A 497 -10.37 33.96 -14.13
C LEU A 497 -9.28 34.13 -15.19
N MET A 498 -9.34 35.19 -16.01
CA MET A 498 -8.32 35.45 -17.03
C MET A 498 -6.91 35.60 -16.42
N LYS A 499 -6.79 36.29 -15.28
CA LYS A 499 -5.50 36.44 -14.57
C LYS A 499 -5.00 35.09 -14.04
N ALA A 500 -5.88 34.26 -13.49
CA ALA A 500 -5.53 32.94 -12.99
C ALA A 500 -5.11 31.98 -14.12
N GLU A 501 -5.83 32.00 -15.24
CA GLU A 501 -5.51 31.22 -16.44
C GLU A 501 -4.18 31.63 -17.07
N ALA A 502 -3.89 32.94 -17.12
CA ALA A 502 -2.60 33.44 -17.60
C ALA A 502 -1.44 32.96 -16.72
N LYS A 503 -1.61 33.00 -15.38
CA LYS A 503 -0.62 32.46 -14.42
C LYS A 503 -0.44 30.96 -14.60
N LEU A 504 -1.53 30.21 -14.74
CA LEU A 504 -1.48 28.77 -14.96
C LEU A 504 -0.74 28.44 -16.26
N LYS A 505 -1.02 29.17 -17.34
CA LYS A 505 -0.33 29.01 -18.62
C LYS A 505 1.17 29.30 -18.51
N SER A 506 1.59 30.32 -17.74
CA SER A 506 3.00 30.56 -17.48
C SER A 506 3.66 29.44 -16.67
N PHE A 507 2.98 28.91 -15.65
CA PHE A 507 3.49 27.79 -14.85
C PHE A 507 3.53 26.46 -15.63
N LEU A 508 2.62 26.25 -16.58
CA LEU A 508 2.65 25.08 -17.46
C LEU A 508 3.71 25.19 -18.56
N SER A 509 4.10 26.41 -18.94
CA SER A 509 5.20 26.64 -19.88
C SER A 509 6.59 26.48 -19.25
N SER A 510 6.70 26.58 -17.92
CA SER A 510 7.89 26.09 -17.22
C SER A 510 7.88 24.56 -17.18
N ARG A 511 9.04 23.93 -17.45
CA ARG A 511 9.20 22.46 -17.44
C ARG A 511 8.61 21.83 -16.16
N PRO A 512 8.00 20.63 -16.25
CA PRO A 512 7.50 19.92 -15.08
C PRO A 512 8.62 19.68 -14.06
N THR A 513 8.34 20.01 -12.80
CA THR A 513 9.28 19.92 -11.67
C THR A 513 9.88 18.51 -11.50
N GLU A 514 9.15 17.47 -11.92
CA GLU A 514 9.56 16.06 -11.81
C GLU A 514 10.68 15.69 -12.80
N GLU A 515 10.63 16.20 -14.03
CA GLU A 515 11.70 16.02 -15.02
C GLU A 515 12.98 16.73 -14.59
N VAL A 516 12.86 17.96 -14.07
CA VAL A 516 13.99 18.75 -13.54
C VAL A 516 14.62 18.06 -12.33
N VAL A 517 13.82 17.45 -11.44
CA VAL A 517 14.34 16.68 -10.29
C VAL A 517 15.08 15.43 -10.77
N SER A 518 14.55 14.72 -11.78
CA SER A 518 15.24 13.55 -12.34
C SER A 518 16.56 13.91 -13.03
N GLU A 519 16.60 15.04 -13.75
CA GLU A 519 17.80 15.55 -14.42
C GLU A 519 18.85 16.02 -13.41
N ASN A 520 18.44 16.72 -12.34
CA ASN A 520 19.32 17.09 -11.23
C ASN A 520 19.91 15.86 -10.52
N GLN A 521 19.12 14.82 -10.25
CA GLN A 521 19.62 13.59 -9.64
C GLN A 521 20.63 12.85 -10.52
N LEU A 522 20.48 12.93 -11.85
CA LEU A 522 21.46 12.36 -12.79
C LEU A 522 22.76 13.17 -12.78
N LEU A 523 22.66 14.49 -12.80
CA LEU A 523 23.82 15.39 -12.73
C LEU A 523 24.57 15.26 -11.41
N GLU A 524 23.87 15.16 -10.27
CA GLU A 524 24.47 14.94 -8.96
C GLU A 524 25.28 13.64 -8.91
N LYS A 525 24.71 12.53 -9.44
CA LYS A 525 25.43 11.26 -9.56
C LYS A 525 26.64 11.35 -10.48
N GLU A 526 26.55 12.09 -11.58
CA GLU A 526 27.67 12.28 -12.49
C GLU A 526 28.79 13.08 -11.83
N ILE A 527 28.45 14.14 -11.09
CA ILE A 527 29.39 14.94 -10.28
C ILE A 527 30.07 14.06 -9.22
N GLU A 528 29.33 13.26 -8.45
CA GLU A 528 29.91 12.33 -7.47
C GLU A 528 30.88 11.35 -8.14
N SER A 529 30.53 10.82 -9.32
CA SER A 529 31.39 9.91 -10.05
C SER A 529 32.69 10.57 -10.55
N LEU A 530 32.61 11.84 -10.96
CA LEU A 530 33.76 12.62 -11.42
C LEU A 530 34.64 13.04 -10.25
N GLN A 531 34.05 13.40 -9.11
CA GLN A 531 34.78 13.69 -7.87
C GLN A 531 35.50 12.45 -7.33
N ALA A 532 34.86 11.27 -7.36
CA ALA A 532 35.52 10.02 -6.98
C ALA A 532 36.70 9.69 -7.90
N LYS A 533 36.54 9.89 -9.23
CA LYS A 533 37.63 9.74 -10.19
C LYS A 533 38.76 10.72 -9.92
N LEU A 534 38.46 11.98 -9.62
CA LEU A 534 39.45 12.99 -9.25
C LEU A 534 40.20 12.58 -7.97
N MET A 535 39.51 12.15 -6.92
CA MET A 535 40.16 11.67 -5.69
C MET A 535 41.07 10.46 -5.95
N THR A 536 40.68 9.53 -6.84
CA THR A 536 41.57 8.41 -7.19
C THR A 536 42.80 8.84 -7.99
N LEU A 537 42.68 9.90 -8.80
CA LEU A 537 43.79 10.45 -9.57
C LEU A 537 44.71 11.34 -8.72
N GLU A 538 44.15 12.08 -7.75
CA GLU A 538 44.91 12.88 -6.78
C GLU A 538 45.68 12.01 -5.78
N ASN A 539 45.11 10.87 -5.37
CA ASN A 539 45.78 9.91 -4.50
C ASN A 539 46.75 8.97 -5.24
N ALA A 540 46.77 8.99 -6.58
CA ALA A 540 47.83 8.35 -7.34
C ALA A 540 49.08 9.25 -7.24
N GLU A 541 50.08 8.77 -6.51
CA GLU A 541 51.24 9.49 -5.97
C GLU A 541 52.21 10.16 -6.98
N ASN A 542 51.81 10.42 -8.23
CA ASN A 542 52.64 11.04 -9.28
C ASN A 542 51.82 11.89 -10.28
N THR A 543 50.99 12.81 -9.81
CA THR A 543 50.34 13.80 -10.70
C THR A 543 51.28 14.98 -10.96
N LEU A 544 52.14 14.84 -11.96
CA LEU A 544 52.96 15.94 -12.46
C LEU A 544 52.08 16.95 -13.22
N THR A 545 52.23 18.23 -12.92
CA THR A 545 51.55 19.29 -13.67
C THR A 545 52.14 19.43 -15.08
N GLU A 546 51.35 19.91 -16.06
CA GLU A 546 51.85 20.11 -17.43
C GLU A 546 53.11 21.00 -17.51
N VAL A 547 53.27 21.93 -16.56
CA VAL A 547 54.43 22.82 -16.46
C VAL A 547 55.67 22.05 -16.00
N GLU A 548 55.51 21.15 -15.03
CA GLU A 548 56.61 20.31 -14.53
C GLU A 548 57.06 19.30 -15.58
N VAL A 549 56.13 18.69 -16.32
CA VAL A 549 56.45 17.77 -17.43
C VAL A 549 57.27 18.51 -18.50
N LYS A 550 56.88 19.73 -18.87
CA LYS A 550 57.64 20.55 -19.83
C LYS A 550 59.05 20.90 -19.31
N ASN A 551 59.18 21.19 -18.03
CA ASN A 551 60.48 21.50 -17.42
C ASN A 551 61.40 20.28 -17.34
N ILE A 552 60.85 19.10 -17.00
CA ILE A 552 61.61 17.84 -16.91
C ILE A 552 62.07 17.40 -18.30
N THR A 553 61.18 17.46 -19.30
CA THR A 553 61.52 17.13 -20.69
C THR A 553 62.57 18.07 -21.28
N ALA A 554 62.46 19.39 -21.04
CA ALA A 554 63.49 20.35 -21.47
C ALA A 554 64.86 20.10 -20.83
N LYS A 555 64.90 19.75 -19.53
CA LYS A 555 66.14 19.37 -18.84
C LYS A 555 66.73 18.07 -19.41
N TRP A 556 65.89 17.07 -19.65
CA TRP A 556 66.30 15.81 -20.28
C TRP A 556 66.93 16.05 -21.65
N ASP A 557 66.29 16.84 -22.51
CA ASP A 557 66.80 17.20 -23.83
C ASP A 557 68.15 17.92 -23.74
N SER A 558 68.32 18.81 -22.76
CA SER A 558 69.60 19.49 -22.52
C SER A 558 70.69 18.50 -22.10
N TYR A 559 70.39 17.57 -21.19
CA TYR A 559 71.36 16.58 -20.72
C TYR A 559 71.74 15.58 -21.82
N VAL A 560 70.77 15.13 -22.63
CA VAL A 560 71.03 14.26 -23.77
C VAL A 560 71.90 14.95 -24.81
N LYS A 561 71.66 16.25 -25.10
CA LYS A 561 72.50 17.04 -26.00
C LYS A 561 73.94 17.15 -25.50
N GLU A 562 74.13 17.50 -24.23
CA GLU A 562 75.45 17.60 -23.61
C GLU A 562 76.18 16.25 -23.59
N TYR A 563 75.47 15.18 -23.23
CA TYR A 563 76.00 13.82 -23.24
C TYR A 563 76.46 13.40 -24.65
N ARG A 564 75.62 13.57 -25.68
CA ARG A 564 75.97 13.26 -27.08
C ARG A 564 77.19 14.06 -27.56
N LYS A 565 77.28 15.34 -27.17
CA LYS A 565 78.42 16.20 -27.52
C LYS A 565 79.72 15.71 -26.85
N ARG A 566 79.70 15.46 -25.54
CA ARG A 566 80.86 14.98 -24.79
C ARG A 566 81.31 13.60 -25.26
N LYS A 567 80.37 12.69 -25.49
CA LYS A 567 80.67 11.37 -26.04
C LYS A 567 81.39 11.47 -27.38
N ARG A 568 80.91 12.35 -28.29
CA ARG A 568 81.59 12.57 -29.58
C ARG A 568 83.02 13.05 -29.40
N ILE A 569 83.24 14.07 -28.56
CA ILE A 569 84.58 14.61 -28.28
C ILE A 569 85.51 13.52 -27.74
N VAL A 570 85.06 12.72 -26.77
CA VAL A 570 85.85 11.63 -26.20
C VAL A 570 86.12 10.54 -27.24
N THR A 571 85.14 10.22 -28.09
CA THR A 571 85.30 9.25 -29.17
C THR A 571 86.32 9.73 -30.20
N ASP A 572 86.26 11.00 -30.61
CA ASP A 572 87.19 11.61 -31.56
C ASP A 572 88.62 11.62 -30.99
N ILE A 573 88.79 11.94 -29.70
CA ILE A 573 90.10 11.88 -29.02
C ILE A 573 90.62 10.45 -28.97
N LEU A 574 89.77 9.47 -28.62
CA LEU A 574 90.15 8.06 -28.60
C LEU A 574 90.54 7.56 -29.99
N ASP A 575 89.81 7.96 -31.04
CA ASP A 575 90.12 7.58 -32.41
C ASP A 575 91.45 8.20 -32.88
N GLN A 576 91.76 9.45 -32.51
CA GLN A 576 93.08 10.06 -32.77
C GLN A 576 94.22 9.34 -32.04
N ILE A 577 94.02 8.92 -30.78
CA ILE A 577 95.01 8.15 -30.04
C ILE A 577 95.21 6.78 -30.72
N LEU A 578 94.13 6.17 -31.22
CA LEU A 578 94.19 4.87 -31.89
C LEU A 578 94.99 4.88 -33.20
N GLU A 579 95.04 6.00 -33.92
CA GLU A 579 95.87 6.12 -35.14
C GLU A 579 97.37 5.87 -34.87
N GLY A 580 97.84 6.15 -33.65
CA GLY A 580 99.22 5.92 -33.23
C GLY A 580 99.44 4.69 -32.33
N TYR A 581 98.39 3.93 -32.01
CA TYR A 581 98.42 2.88 -31.00
C TYR A 581 98.51 1.47 -31.64
N PRO A 582 99.43 0.60 -31.20
CA PRO A 582 99.70 -0.67 -31.88
C PRO A 582 98.66 -1.79 -31.65
N LYS A 583 97.69 -1.60 -30.74
CA LYS A 583 96.70 -2.62 -30.35
C LYS A 583 95.26 -2.16 -30.65
N SER A 584 94.29 -3.04 -30.40
CA SER A 584 92.87 -2.79 -30.71
C SER A 584 92.21 -1.76 -29.77
N LYS A 585 91.14 -1.10 -30.25
CA LYS A 585 90.32 -0.12 -29.50
C LYS A 585 89.84 -0.63 -28.14
N LYS A 586 89.43 -1.90 -28.04
CA LYS A 586 88.97 -2.51 -26.79
C LYS A 586 90.08 -2.60 -25.74
N GLN A 587 91.29 -2.96 -26.16
CA GLN A 587 92.45 -3.04 -25.26
C GLN A 587 92.90 -1.65 -24.79
N LEU A 588 92.81 -0.64 -25.66
CA LEU A 588 93.10 0.75 -25.27
C LEU A 588 92.11 1.26 -24.20
N ILE A 589 90.82 1.01 -24.40
CA ILE A 589 89.75 1.42 -23.47
C ILE A 589 89.93 0.74 -22.10
N GLU A 590 90.30 -0.53 -22.08
CA GLU A 590 90.59 -1.30 -20.87
C GLU A 590 91.89 -0.82 -20.17
N GLU A 591 92.94 -0.50 -20.92
CA GLU A 591 94.20 0.04 -20.37
C GLU A 591 94.05 1.47 -19.79
N ILE A 592 93.20 2.31 -20.39
CA ILE A 592 92.91 3.67 -19.88
C ILE A 592 91.86 3.66 -18.76
N GLY A 593 91.09 2.58 -18.62
CA GLY A 593 90.03 2.45 -17.62
C GLY A 593 88.78 3.27 -17.95
N VAL A 594 88.46 3.43 -19.23
CA VAL A 594 87.23 4.11 -19.68
C VAL A 594 86.10 3.08 -19.80
N GLU A 595 84.95 3.37 -19.23
CA GLU A 595 83.74 2.56 -19.38
C GLU A 595 82.91 3.07 -20.57
N ASP A 596 82.54 2.18 -21.49
CA ASP A 596 81.64 2.51 -22.59
C ASP A 596 80.16 2.24 -22.24
N ASP A 597 79.24 2.81 -23.02
CA ASP A 597 77.79 2.66 -22.77
C ASP A 597 77.32 1.21 -22.65
N GLU A 598 77.97 0.29 -23.37
CA GLU A 598 77.65 -1.14 -23.35
C GLU A 598 78.07 -1.77 -22.01
N SER A 599 79.22 -1.37 -21.46
CA SER A 599 79.72 -1.81 -20.15
C SER A 599 78.86 -1.34 -18.98
N VAL A 600 78.31 -0.11 -19.04
CA VAL A 600 77.42 0.45 -17.98
C VAL A 600 75.93 0.17 -18.21
N GLN A 601 75.57 -0.59 -19.24
CA GLN A 601 74.18 -0.90 -19.62
C GLN A 601 73.32 0.37 -19.78
N MET A 602 73.86 1.38 -20.46
CA MET A 602 73.14 2.64 -20.63
C MET A 602 71.84 2.43 -21.44
N PRO A 603 70.69 2.95 -20.98
CA PRO A 603 69.44 2.85 -21.73
C PRO A 603 69.58 3.53 -23.09
N LYS A 604 68.95 2.96 -24.13
CA LYS A 604 68.91 3.58 -25.47
C LYS A 604 68.23 4.94 -25.38
N LEU A 605 69.00 6.01 -25.59
CA LEU A 605 68.49 7.38 -25.68
C LEU A 605 67.81 7.55 -27.05
N VAL A 606 66.47 7.46 -27.07
CA VAL A 606 65.63 7.72 -28.26
C VAL A 606 65.82 9.15 -28.74
#